data_AF-A0A0F8WL32-F1
#
_entry.id   AF-A0A0F8WL32-F1
#
_cell.length_a   1.000
_cell.length_b   1.000
_cell.length_c   1.000
_cell.angle_alpha   90.00
_cell.angle_beta   90.00
_cell.angle_gamma   90.00
#
_symmetry.space_group_name_H-M   'P 1'
#
loop_
_entity.id
_entity.type
_entity.pdbx_description
1 polymer ?
#
loop_
_entity_poly.entity_id
_entity_poly.type
_entity_poly.pdbx_seq_one_letter_code
_entity_poly.pdbx_strand_id
1 'polypeptide(L)'
;MFEKTLFRLSVVVAALTVVTLASVARADTFGTGGNQFTIDFVDIGNPNNTADDTGSPNPAGTVPYVYRMGKYEISRDMITKANTEGSLGITLYDMTPYGGNQADHPATGVSWNEAARFVNWLNTSEGLTPAYKFAVQPGGDGYNANVNIELWQPGDLGYNSENFFRNDLAAYFLPSVDEWYKAAYNDPSGNYFNYPTGYDTLPDSVPSGTNEDTAVYDHATAKGPADITLAGGLSPYGTMGQGGNVW
;
A
#
# COMPACT_ATOMS: atom_id res chain seq x y z
N MET A 1 -65.74 -5.92 40.57
CA MET A 1 -64.88 -7.00 40.06
C MET A 1 -63.89 -6.31 39.11
N PHE A 2 -62.65 -6.13 39.56
CA PHE A 2 -61.64 -5.32 38.85
C PHE A 2 -61.05 -6.12 37.69
N GLU A 3 -61.19 -5.62 36.47
CA GLU A 3 -60.54 -6.20 35.28
C GLU A 3 -59.23 -5.45 35.03
N LYS A 4 -58.09 -6.14 35.23
CA LYS A 4 -56.75 -5.61 34.96
C LYS A 4 -56.41 -5.83 33.49
N THR A 5 -56.38 -4.76 32.71
CA THR A 5 -55.86 -4.80 31.33
C THR A 5 -54.32 -4.85 31.37
N LEU A 6 -53.75 -5.99 30.97
CA LEU A 6 -52.30 -6.16 30.79
C LEU A 6 -51.83 -5.36 29.56
N PHE A 7 -50.87 -4.46 29.76
CA PHE A 7 -50.11 -3.82 28.68
C PHE A 7 -49.03 -4.79 28.19
N ARG A 8 -49.08 -5.22 26.92
CA ARG A 8 -48.00 -6.00 26.30
C ARG A 8 -46.96 -5.04 25.73
N LEU A 9 -45.75 -5.04 26.29
CA LEU A 9 -44.61 -4.32 25.76
C LEU A 9 -43.92 -5.20 24.70
N SER A 10 -44.11 -4.88 23.43
CA SER A 10 -43.38 -5.52 22.34
C SER A 10 -42.01 -4.85 22.20
N VAL A 11 -40.95 -5.55 22.62
CA VAL A 11 -39.57 -5.13 22.35
C VAL A 11 -39.26 -5.46 20.89
N VAL A 12 -39.12 -4.43 20.06
CA VAL A 12 -38.58 -4.55 18.70
C VAL A 12 -37.06 -4.57 18.82
N VAL A 13 -36.45 -5.73 18.58
CA VAL A 13 -34.99 -5.83 18.40
C VAL A 13 -34.68 -5.34 16.98
N ALA A 14 -34.14 -4.13 16.86
CA ALA A 14 -33.60 -3.66 15.60
C ALA A 14 -32.30 -4.43 15.31
N ALA A 15 -32.34 -5.29 14.30
CA ALA A 15 -31.13 -5.91 13.75
C ALA A 15 -30.29 -4.80 13.09
N LEU A 16 -29.18 -4.42 13.73
CA LEU A 16 -28.20 -3.53 13.13
C LEU A 16 -27.41 -4.35 12.10
N THR A 17 -27.82 -4.31 10.84
CA THR A 17 -27.00 -4.80 9.74
C THR A 17 -25.79 -3.89 9.61
N VAL A 18 -24.62 -4.38 10.05
CA VAL A 18 -23.33 -3.78 9.72
C VAL A 18 -23.14 -3.99 8.22
N VAL A 19 -23.39 -2.94 7.44
CA VAL A 19 -22.97 -2.90 6.05
C VAL A 19 -21.47 -2.71 6.08
N THR A 20 -20.71 -3.77 5.79
CA THR A 20 -19.29 -3.63 5.49
C THR A 20 -19.19 -2.86 4.19
N LEU A 21 -18.89 -1.56 4.29
CA LEU A 21 -18.48 -0.79 3.12
C LEU A 21 -17.11 -1.32 2.71
N ALA A 22 -17.08 -2.18 1.69
CA ALA A 22 -15.84 -2.49 0.99
C ALA A 22 -15.24 -1.15 0.49
N SER A 23 -13.98 -0.89 0.83
CA SER A 23 -13.25 0.27 0.33
C SER A 23 -13.23 0.22 -1.19
N VAL A 24 -13.81 1.22 -1.84
CA VAL A 24 -13.78 1.30 -3.31
C VAL A 24 -12.41 1.82 -3.71
N ALA A 25 -11.70 1.06 -4.54
CA ALA A 25 -10.43 1.51 -5.08
C ALA A 25 -10.63 2.74 -5.97
N ARG A 26 -9.79 3.75 -5.81
CA ARG A 26 -9.75 4.96 -6.63
C ARG A 26 -8.39 5.10 -7.29
N ALA A 27 -8.39 5.10 -8.61
CA ALA A 27 -7.19 5.23 -9.43
C ALA A 27 -6.76 6.69 -9.55
N ASP A 28 -5.47 6.94 -9.37
CA ASP A 28 -4.81 8.18 -9.78
C ASP A 28 -3.99 7.88 -11.06
N THR A 29 -3.99 8.78 -12.04
CA THR A 29 -3.32 8.60 -13.34
C THR A 29 -2.02 9.38 -13.37
N PHE A 30 -0.95 8.77 -13.88
CA PHE A 30 0.37 9.39 -14.03
C PHE A 30 0.89 9.25 -15.44
N GLY A 31 1.79 10.17 -15.78
CA GLY A 31 2.45 10.21 -17.07
C GLY A 31 1.53 10.49 -18.24
N THR A 32 2.09 10.46 -19.45
CA THR A 32 1.42 10.94 -20.66
C THR A 32 1.64 10.02 -21.87
N GLY A 33 0.74 10.10 -22.85
CA GLY A 33 0.86 9.36 -24.09
C GLY A 33 1.07 7.85 -23.87
N GLY A 34 2.10 7.28 -24.51
CA GLY A 34 2.44 5.86 -24.39
C GLY A 34 2.99 5.44 -23.02
N ASN A 35 3.38 6.39 -22.17
CA ASN A 35 3.89 6.15 -20.83
C ASN A 35 2.86 6.43 -19.74
N GLN A 36 1.59 6.62 -20.10
CA GLN A 36 0.53 6.77 -19.11
C GLN A 36 0.25 5.43 -18.40
N PHE A 37 -0.02 5.51 -17.09
CA PHE A 37 -0.48 4.39 -16.27
C PHE A 37 -1.32 4.89 -15.09
N THR A 38 -1.98 3.98 -14.38
CA THR A 38 -2.76 4.27 -13.18
C THR A 38 -2.21 3.52 -11.98
N ILE A 39 -2.33 4.12 -10.80
CA ILE A 39 -2.14 3.43 -9.51
C ILE A 39 -3.47 3.44 -8.78
N ASP A 40 -3.98 2.26 -8.46
CA ASP A 40 -5.19 2.10 -7.68
C ASP A 40 -4.88 2.26 -6.20
N PHE A 41 -5.68 3.06 -5.49
CA PHE A 41 -5.57 3.24 -4.06
C PHE A 41 -6.87 2.86 -3.34
N VAL A 42 -6.76 2.26 -2.15
CA VAL A 42 -7.89 2.00 -1.25
C VAL A 42 -7.80 2.87 0.00
N ASP A 43 -8.96 3.27 0.53
CA ASP A 43 -9.04 4.05 1.77
C ASP A 43 -8.81 3.15 2.99
N ILE A 44 -7.87 3.54 3.85
CA ILE A 44 -7.59 2.89 5.13
C ILE A 44 -8.15 3.76 6.26
N GLY A 45 -9.23 3.27 6.88
CA GLY A 45 -10.04 3.99 7.84
C GLY A 45 -9.63 3.80 9.31
N ASN A 46 -10.60 4.01 10.21
CA ASN A 46 -10.48 3.80 11.66
C ASN A 46 -9.30 4.54 12.31
N PRO A 47 -9.26 5.89 12.29
CA PRO A 47 -8.16 6.66 12.86
C PRO A 47 -8.09 6.50 14.39
N ASN A 48 -6.88 6.56 14.95
CA ASN A 48 -6.60 6.32 16.37
C ASN A 48 -6.98 4.90 16.83
N ASN A 49 -6.87 3.93 15.91
CA ASN A 49 -7.06 2.53 16.25
C ASN A 49 -6.00 2.07 17.25
N THR A 50 -6.39 1.12 18.10
CA THR A 50 -5.45 0.42 18.98
C THR A 50 -4.40 -0.31 18.12
N ALA A 51 -3.16 -0.35 18.62
CA ALA A 51 -2.12 -1.14 17.99
C ALA A 51 -2.38 -2.64 18.21
N ASP A 52 -1.92 -3.47 17.29
CA ASP A 52 -1.80 -4.91 17.48
C ASP A 52 -0.63 -5.20 18.43
N ASP A 53 -0.92 -5.83 19.56
CA ASP A 53 0.06 -6.25 20.58
C ASP A 53 0.42 -7.74 20.49
N THR A 54 -0.04 -8.42 19.44
CA THR A 54 0.22 -9.85 19.17
C THR A 54 1.09 -10.08 17.92
N GLY A 55 1.16 -9.07 17.05
CA GLY A 55 1.88 -9.08 15.78
C GLY A 55 3.40 -9.00 15.84
N SER A 56 4.02 -8.83 14.65
CA SER A 56 5.43 -8.48 14.49
C SER A 56 5.60 -7.45 13.38
N PRO A 57 6.11 -6.25 13.65
CA PRO A 57 6.61 -5.77 14.95
C PRO A 57 5.50 -5.62 16.01
N ASN A 58 5.90 -5.45 17.27
CA ASN A 58 4.99 -5.38 18.41
C ASN A 58 5.38 -4.21 19.34
N PRO A 59 4.51 -3.21 19.56
CA PRO A 59 3.19 -3.05 18.92
C PRO A 59 3.30 -2.58 17.46
N ALA A 60 2.25 -2.74 16.67
CA ALA A 60 2.17 -2.21 15.30
C ALA A 60 0.76 -1.79 14.88
N GLY A 61 0.66 -0.96 13.84
CA GLY A 61 -0.58 -0.70 13.11
C GLY A 61 -1.43 0.45 13.64
N THR A 62 -1.00 1.17 14.68
CA THR A 62 -1.75 2.34 15.16
C THR A 62 -1.49 3.54 14.26
N VAL A 63 -2.55 4.14 13.71
CA VAL A 63 -2.45 5.30 12.82
C VAL A 63 -3.51 6.35 13.20
N PRO A 64 -3.14 7.62 13.49
CA PRO A 64 -4.06 8.61 14.03
C PRO A 64 -4.97 9.28 12.98
N TYR A 65 -4.84 8.92 11.70
CA TYR A 65 -5.58 9.50 10.58
C TYR A 65 -6.01 8.45 9.56
N VAL A 66 -6.91 8.87 8.66
CA VAL A 66 -7.28 8.13 7.45
C VAL A 66 -6.25 8.43 6.37
N TYR A 67 -5.90 7.44 5.57
CA TYR A 67 -4.98 7.58 4.43
C TYR A 67 -5.38 6.64 3.30
N ARG A 68 -4.68 6.74 2.17
CA ARG A 68 -4.85 5.85 1.02
C ARG A 68 -3.62 4.97 0.87
N MET A 69 -3.83 3.66 0.64
CA MET A 69 -2.76 2.69 0.38
C MET A 69 -2.86 2.19 -1.06
N GLY A 70 -1.73 1.99 -1.72
CA GLY A 70 -1.70 1.34 -3.04
C GLY A 70 -2.35 -0.03 -2.96
N LYS A 71 -3.35 -0.29 -3.80
CA LYS A 71 -4.10 -1.55 -3.82
C LYS A 71 -3.21 -2.72 -4.24
N TYR A 72 -2.34 -2.47 -5.20
CA TYR A 72 -1.43 -3.42 -5.81
C TYR A 72 0.00 -2.92 -5.63
N GLU A 73 0.97 -3.82 -5.73
CA GLU A 73 2.38 -3.46 -5.83
C GLU A 73 2.64 -2.61 -7.10
N ILE A 74 3.73 -1.86 -7.11
CA ILE A 74 4.13 -1.12 -8.31
C ILE A 74 4.70 -2.10 -9.34
N SER A 75 4.15 -2.11 -10.56
CA SER A 75 4.63 -3.03 -11.60
C SER A 75 5.94 -2.58 -12.25
N ARG A 76 6.62 -3.52 -12.91
CA ARG A 76 7.80 -3.25 -13.73
C ARG A 76 7.50 -2.23 -14.83
N ASP A 77 6.36 -2.33 -15.50
CA ASP A 77 5.94 -1.39 -16.54
C ASP A 77 5.76 0.04 -16.01
N MET A 78 5.15 0.21 -14.82
CA MET A 78 5.01 1.53 -14.19
C MET A 78 6.38 2.18 -13.95
N ILE A 79 7.37 1.41 -13.47
CA ILE A 79 8.75 1.89 -13.30
C ILE A 79 9.39 2.19 -14.66
N THR A 80 9.22 1.35 -15.68
CA THR A 80 9.76 1.59 -17.03
C THR A 80 9.21 2.88 -17.63
N LYS A 81 7.90 3.11 -17.51
CA LYS A 81 7.23 4.31 -18.02
C LYS A 81 7.67 5.58 -17.28
N ALA A 82 7.71 5.53 -15.95
CA ALA A 82 8.20 6.64 -15.13
C ALA A 82 9.69 6.93 -15.36
N ASN A 83 10.52 5.89 -15.55
CA ASN A 83 11.92 6.05 -15.96
C ASN A 83 12.04 6.79 -17.29
N THR A 84 11.20 6.42 -18.27
CA THR A 84 11.24 7.01 -19.61
C THR A 84 10.85 8.48 -19.57
N GLU A 85 9.81 8.85 -18.83
CA GLU A 85 9.37 10.24 -18.76
C GLU A 85 10.19 11.09 -17.80
N GLY A 86 10.52 10.56 -16.62
CA GLY A 86 11.22 11.27 -15.55
C GLY A 86 12.74 11.21 -15.64
N SER A 87 13.31 10.44 -16.57
CA SER A 87 14.75 10.15 -16.62
C SER A 87 15.30 9.66 -15.26
N LEU A 88 14.49 8.87 -14.53
CA LEU A 88 14.74 8.56 -13.12
C LEU A 88 15.93 7.62 -12.92
N GLY A 89 16.26 6.78 -13.91
CA GLY A 89 17.38 5.85 -13.81
C GLY A 89 17.23 4.80 -12.71
N ILE A 90 15.98 4.44 -12.36
CA ILE A 90 15.67 3.35 -11.43
C ILE A 90 16.01 2.03 -12.10
N THR A 91 16.76 1.19 -11.38
CA THR A 91 17.12 -0.14 -11.84
C THR A 91 16.07 -1.17 -11.44
N LEU A 92 15.93 -2.21 -12.27
CA LEU A 92 15.11 -3.39 -11.98
C LEU A 92 16.02 -4.60 -12.02
N TYR A 93 15.85 -5.52 -11.07
CA TYR A 93 16.56 -6.79 -11.10
C TYR A 93 16.11 -7.63 -12.30
N ASP A 94 17.07 -8.34 -12.92
CA ASP A 94 16.79 -9.29 -14.00
C ASP A 94 16.27 -10.60 -13.40
N MET A 95 14.95 -10.77 -13.44
CA MET A 95 14.26 -11.95 -12.93
C MET A 95 14.13 -13.06 -13.97
N THR A 96 14.93 -13.09 -15.03
CA THR A 96 14.93 -14.19 -16.02
C THR A 96 15.01 -15.58 -15.37
N PRO A 97 15.93 -15.85 -14.41
CA PRO A 97 16.00 -17.17 -13.78
C PRO A 97 14.81 -17.48 -12.85
N TYR A 98 13.99 -16.47 -12.54
CA TYR A 98 12.87 -16.55 -11.60
C TYR A 98 11.52 -16.36 -12.29
N GLY A 99 11.45 -16.20 -13.61
CA GLY A 99 10.18 -16.01 -14.33
C GLY A 99 9.45 -14.70 -14.02
N GLY A 100 10.18 -13.65 -13.60
CA GLY A 100 9.61 -12.42 -13.04
C GLY A 100 9.70 -11.15 -13.89
N ASN A 101 10.05 -11.25 -15.17
CA ASN A 101 10.38 -10.09 -16.03
C ASN A 101 9.22 -9.53 -16.86
N GLN A 102 8.00 -10.02 -16.65
CA GLN A 102 6.78 -9.58 -17.32
C GLN A 102 6.41 -8.16 -16.89
N ALA A 103 5.73 -7.42 -17.78
CA ALA A 103 5.37 -6.02 -17.58
C ALA A 103 4.53 -5.78 -16.31
N ASP A 104 3.55 -6.65 -16.07
CA ASP A 104 2.58 -6.53 -14.97
C ASP A 104 3.03 -7.22 -13.67
N HIS A 105 4.23 -7.82 -13.66
CA HIS A 105 4.85 -8.32 -12.43
C HIS A 105 5.34 -7.16 -11.57
N PRO A 106 5.48 -7.37 -10.24
CA PRO A 106 6.02 -6.35 -9.35
C PRO A 106 7.45 -5.94 -9.73
N ALA A 107 7.74 -4.66 -9.57
CA ALA A 107 9.08 -4.12 -9.70
C ALA A 107 9.98 -4.60 -8.55
N THR A 108 11.04 -5.33 -8.87
CA THR A 108 11.98 -5.90 -7.89
C THR A 108 13.39 -5.39 -8.08
N GLY A 109 14.22 -5.50 -7.04
CA GLY A 109 15.59 -4.98 -7.04
C GLY A 109 15.68 -3.47 -6.97
N VAL A 110 14.58 -2.80 -6.64
CA VAL A 110 14.50 -1.36 -6.45
C VAL A 110 14.97 -1.06 -5.02
N SER A 111 16.02 -0.26 -4.88
CA SER A 111 16.46 0.23 -3.56
C SER A 111 15.44 1.21 -2.98
N TRP A 112 15.50 1.43 -1.66
CA TRP A 112 14.66 2.44 -1.00
C TRP A 112 14.86 3.84 -1.61
N ASN A 113 16.10 4.21 -1.94
CA ASN A 113 16.40 5.51 -2.56
C ASN A 113 15.78 5.63 -3.96
N GLU A 114 15.83 4.56 -4.77
CA GLU A 114 15.18 4.52 -6.08
C GLU A 114 13.65 4.58 -5.96
N ALA A 115 13.05 3.88 -5.00
CA ALA A 115 11.61 3.98 -4.71
C ALA A 115 11.23 5.41 -4.29
N ALA A 116 12.06 6.08 -3.49
CA ALA A 116 11.89 7.49 -3.14
C ALA A 116 11.99 8.42 -4.37
N ARG A 117 12.79 8.10 -5.38
CA ARG A 117 12.80 8.83 -6.67
C ARG A 117 11.49 8.66 -7.44
N PHE A 118 10.97 7.44 -7.49
CA PHE A 118 9.67 7.16 -8.11
C PHE A 118 8.55 7.95 -7.43
N VAL A 119 8.49 7.90 -6.09
CA VAL A 119 7.51 8.66 -5.30
C VAL A 119 7.63 10.17 -5.53
N ASN A 120 8.85 10.70 -5.57
CA ASN A 120 9.04 12.12 -5.86
C ASN A 120 8.50 12.47 -7.25
N TRP A 121 8.73 11.61 -8.25
CA TRP A 121 8.19 11.79 -9.59
C TRP A 121 6.66 11.72 -9.63
N LEU A 122 6.02 10.82 -8.86
CA LEU A 122 4.55 10.81 -8.74
C LEU A 122 4.00 12.15 -8.23
N ASN A 123 4.67 12.77 -7.26
CA ASN A 123 4.26 14.08 -6.77
C ASN A 123 4.55 15.19 -7.79
N THR A 124 5.77 15.28 -8.30
CA THR A 124 6.19 16.43 -9.11
C THR A 124 5.62 16.39 -10.53
N SER A 125 5.32 15.22 -11.09
CA SER A 125 4.60 15.10 -12.37
C SER A 125 3.19 15.70 -12.30
N GLU A 126 2.57 15.70 -11.12
CA GLU A 126 1.27 16.31 -10.83
C GLU A 126 1.38 17.75 -10.27
N GLY A 127 2.59 18.34 -10.28
CA GLY A 127 2.84 19.68 -9.75
C GLY A 127 2.79 19.79 -8.21
N LEU A 128 2.90 18.66 -7.50
CA LEU A 128 2.90 18.58 -6.03
C LEU A 128 4.32 18.64 -5.45
N THR A 129 4.41 18.76 -4.12
CA THR A 129 5.69 18.81 -3.40
C THR A 129 6.31 17.41 -3.30
N PRO A 130 7.63 17.24 -3.57
CA PRO A 130 8.30 15.95 -3.42
C PRO A 130 8.29 15.47 -1.95
N ALA A 131 8.15 14.17 -1.75
CA ALA A 131 8.17 13.57 -0.41
C ALA A 131 9.57 13.57 0.22
N TYR A 132 10.61 13.29 -0.57
CA TYR A 132 11.96 13.07 -0.09
C TYR A 132 12.93 14.11 -0.66
N LYS A 133 13.83 14.62 0.19
CA LYS A 133 14.81 15.63 -0.23
C LYS A 133 16.04 14.94 -0.83
N PHE A 134 16.52 15.44 -1.95
CA PHE A 134 17.76 14.99 -2.57
C PHE A 134 18.58 16.18 -3.07
N ALA A 135 19.90 16.10 -2.93
CA ALA A 135 20.83 17.12 -3.39
C ALA A 135 20.76 17.34 -4.91
N VAL A 136 20.66 16.24 -5.67
CA VAL A 136 20.66 16.24 -7.13
C VAL A 136 19.39 15.57 -7.64
N GLN A 137 18.71 16.23 -8.57
CA GLN A 137 17.48 15.76 -9.21
C GLN A 137 17.78 15.00 -10.51
N PRO A 138 16.87 14.15 -11.01
CA PRO A 138 17.02 13.48 -12.30
C PRO A 138 17.42 14.45 -13.42
N GLY A 139 18.41 14.06 -14.24
CA GLY A 139 18.97 14.89 -15.31
C GLY A 139 20.01 15.92 -14.87
N GLY A 140 20.28 16.09 -13.58
CA GLY A 140 21.35 16.94 -13.06
C GLY A 140 22.73 16.32 -13.17
N ASP A 141 23.77 17.16 -13.21
CA ASP A 141 25.17 16.70 -13.21
C ASP A 141 25.50 15.91 -11.95
N GLY A 142 26.06 14.70 -12.13
CA GLY A 142 26.36 13.79 -11.02
C GLY A 142 25.15 13.06 -10.44
N TYR A 143 23.99 13.10 -11.11
CA TYR A 143 22.81 12.35 -10.70
C TYR A 143 23.07 10.84 -10.62
N ASN A 144 22.60 10.22 -9.54
CA ASN A 144 22.50 8.78 -9.36
C ASN A 144 21.24 8.48 -8.53
N ALA A 145 20.41 7.56 -9.02
CA ALA A 145 19.11 7.23 -8.44
C ALA A 145 19.21 6.63 -7.03
N ASN A 146 20.32 5.97 -6.71
CA ASN A 146 20.57 5.29 -5.44
C ASN A 146 21.44 6.10 -4.47
N VAL A 147 21.53 7.42 -4.66
CA VAL A 147 22.14 8.31 -3.66
C VAL A 147 21.19 8.48 -2.49
N ASN A 148 21.73 8.54 -1.27
CA ASN A 148 20.94 8.77 -0.07
C ASN A 148 20.20 10.12 -0.11
N ILE A 149 19.04 10.15 0.52
CA ILE A 149 18.31 11.38 0.77
C ILE A 149 19.07 12.34 1.69
N GLU A 150 18.72 13.62 1.59
CA GLU A 150 18.98 14.60 2.63
C GLU A 150 17.77 14.69 3.57
N LEU A 151 17.97 15.27 4.75
CA LEU A 151 16.89 15.56 5.68
C LEU A 151 16.31 16.95 5.42
N TRP A 152 14.98 17.06 5.50
CA TRP A 152 14.30 18.34 5.57
C TRP A 152 14.74 19.09 6.84
N GLN A 153 14.96 20.41 6.73
CA GLN A 153 15.50 21.26 7.79
C GLN A 153 14.47 22.29 8.27
N PRO A 154 14.60 22.82 9.51
CA PRO A 154 13.81 23.96 9.94
C PRO A 154 13.91 25.12 8.92
N GLY A 155 12.76 25.55 8.41
CA GLY A 155 12.65 26.59 7.38
C GLY A 155 12.38 26.06 5.97
N ASP A 156 12.58 24.76 5.71
CA ASP A 156 12.09 24.14 4.48
C ASP A 156 10.55 24.08 4.50
N LEU A 157 9.92 24.31 3.35
CA LEU A 157 8.47 24.18 3.22
C LEU A 157 8.06 22.70 3.37
N GLY A 158 7.14 22.42 4.30
CA GLY A 158 6.70 21.06 4.61
C GLY A 158 7.62 20.29 5.57
N TYR A 159 8.57 20.97 6.23
CA TYR A 159 9.33 20.39 7.34
C TYR A 159 8.42 19.98 8.51
N ASN A 160 8.66 18.77 9.02
CA ASN A 160 7.99 18.22 10.20
C ASN A 160 9.02 17.93 11.30
N SER A 161 8.79 18.45 12.51
CA SER A 161 9.69 18.21 13.65
C SER A 161 9.72 16.77 14.14
N GLU A 162 8.67 15.99 13.84
CA GLU A 162 8.53 14.59 14.24
C GLU A 162 9.04 13.63 13.15
N ASN A 163 9.23 14.11 11.92
CA ASN A 163 9.72 13.31 10.81
C ASN A 163 10.52 14.15 9.80
N PHE A 164 11.84 14.14 9.93
CA PHE A 164 12.74 14.89 9.06
C PHE A 164 12.96 14.25 7.68
N PHE A 165 12.49 13.01 7.48
CA PHE A 165 12.72 12.24 6.25
C PHE A 165 11.66 12.53 5.18
N ARG A 166 10.42 12.82 5.58
CA ARG A 166 9.26 13.01 4.70
C ARG A 166 8.72 14.42 4.77
N ASN A 167 8.39 15.00 3.62
CA ASN A 167 7.71 16.29 3.52
C ASN A 167 6.22 16.14 3.85
N ASP A 168 5.70 16.93 4.80
CA ASP A 168 4.29 16.87 5.22
C ASP A 168 3.29 17.37 4.16
N LEU A 169 3.77 18.04 3.12
CA LEU A 169 2.93 18.52 2.01
C LEU A 169 2.89 17.55 0.82
N ALA A 170 3.64 16.45 0.87
CA ALA A 170 3.61 15.44 -0.19
C ALA A 170 2.30 14.64 -0.15
N ALA A 171 1.77 14.32 -1.33
CA ALA A 171 0.54 13.54 -1.45
C ALA A 171 0.80 12.03 -1.59
N TYR A 172 1.93 11.66 -2.22
CA TYR A 172 2.36 10.28 -2.37
C TYR A 172 3.65 10.06 -1.59
N PHE A 173 3.76 8.93 -0.89
CA PHE A 173 4.93 8.56 -0.09
C PHE A 173 5.00 7.05 0.15
N LEU A 174 6.18 6.54 0.50
CA LEU A 174 6.29 5.17 1.00
C LEU A 174 5.61 5.10 2.39
N PRO A 175 4.82 4.05 2.66
CA PRO A 175 4.13 3.92 3.93
C PRO A 175 5.13 3.70 5.07
N SER A 176 4.76 4.16 6.26
CA SER A 176 5.40 3.72 7.50
C SER A 176 5.08 2.25 7.77
N VAL A 177 5.80 1.65 8.72
CA VAL A 177 5.51 0.28 9.17
C VAL A 177 4.09 0.17 9.71
N ASP A 178 3.63 1.14 10.51
CA ASP A 178 2.26 1.13 11.04
C ASP A 178 1.19 1.31 9.95
N GLU A 179 1.44 2.18 8.96
CA GLU A 179 0.55 2.33 7.80
C GLU A 179 0.47 1.01 7.02
N TRP A 180 1.61 0.41 6.66
CA TRP A 180 1.61 -0.85 5.92
C TRP A 180 0.96 -1.99 6.72
N TYR A 181 1.28 -2.12 8.01
CA TYR A 181 0.76 -3.17 8.89
C TYR A 181 -0.75 -3.06 9.06
N LYS A 182 -1.28 -1.85 9.29
CA LYS A 182 -2.73 -1.64 9.41
C LYS A 182 -3.46 -1.99 8.12
N ALA A 183 -2.93 -1.59 6.96
CA ALA A 183 -3.55 -1.91 5.68
C ALA A 183 -3.57 -3.43 5.39
N ALA A 184 -2.57 -4.16 5.90
CA ALA A 184 -2.46 -5.61 5.73
C ALA A 184 -3.37 -6.39 6.67
N TYR A 185 -3.29 -6.12 7.97
CA TYR A 185 -3.79 -7.05 8.98
C TYR A 185 -5.05 -6.58 9.71
N ASN A 186 -5.52 -5.35 9.49
CA ASN A 186 -6.66 -4.78 10.22
C ASN A 186 -7.93 -4.73 9.36
N ASP A 187 -9.11 -4.79 9.97
CA ASP A 187 -10.39 -4.48 9.32
C ASP A 187 -10.91 -3.07 9.64
N PRO A 188 -11.92 -2.57 8.91
CA PRO A 188 -12.56 -1.28 9.22
C PRO A 188 -13.20 -1.18 10.61
N SER A 189 -13.42 -2.31 11.31
CA SER A 189 -13.96 -2.36 12.66
C SER A 189 -12.85 -2.31 13.74
N GLY A 190 -11.59 -2.43 13.35
CA GLY A 190 -10.43 -2.39 14.25
C GLY A 190 -9.93 -3.75 14.72
N ASN A 191 -10.39 -4.87 14.15
CA ASN A 191 -9.87 -6.20 14.46
C ASN A 191 -8.59 -6.47 13.66
N TYR A 192 -7.59 -7.10 14.29
CA TYR A 192 -6.40 -7.60 13.61
C TYR A 192 -6.49 -9.11 13.37
N PHE A 193 -5.85 -9.58 12.31
CA PHE A 193 -5.78 -10.98 11.90
C PHE A 193 -4.32 -11.41 11.77
N ASN A 194 -4.04 -12.71 11.93
CA ASN A 194 -2.68 -13.23 11.76
C ASN A 194 -2.19 -13.18 10.30
N TYR A 195 -3.10 -13.17 9.33
CA TYR A 195 -2.76 -13.16 7.90
C TYR A 195 -3.46 -12.03 7.17
N PRO A 196 -2.81 -11.44 6.14
CA PRO A 196 -3.38 -10.31 5.42
C PRO A 196 -4.69 -10.63 4.70
N THR A 197 -5.06 -11.90 4.52
CA THR A 197 -6.32 -12.31 3.91
C THR A 197 -7.54 -12.08 4.82
N GLY A 198 -7.35 -11.58 6.05
CA GLY A 198 -8.42 -11.36 7.01
C GLY A 198 -8.81 -12.60 7.81
N TYR A 199 -7.90 -13.57 7.91
CA TYR A 199 -8.11 -14.82 8.64
C TYR A 199 -6.94 -15.09 9.60
N ASP A 200 -7.22 -15.87 10.65
CA ASP A 200 -6.21 -16.32 11.61
C ASP A 200 -5.56 -17.66 11.24
N THR A 201 -5.99 -18.23 10.11
CA THR A 201 -5.47 -19.47 9.54
C THR A 201 -4.61 -19.19 8.33
N LEU A 202 -3.58 -20.02 8.12
CA LEU A 202 -2.68 -19.91 6.99
C LEU A 202 -3.47 -19.92 5.66
N PRO A 203 -3.31 -18.92 4.77
CA PRO A 203 -4.00 -18.86 3.49
C PRO A 203 -3.58 -20.01 2.56
N ASP A 204 -4.44 -20.36 1.62
CA ASP A 204 -4.08 -21.33 0.58
C ASP A 204 -2.99 -20.74 -0.36
N SER A 205 -1.93 -21.51 -0.54
CA SER A 205 -0.85 -21.18 -1.46
C SER A 205 -1.29 -21.36 -2.92
N VAL A 206 -1.23 -20.30 -3.72
CA VAL A 206 -1.60 -20.31 -5.15
C VAL A 206 -0.48 -19.70 -6.02
N PRO A 207 -0.27 -20.19 -7.26
CA PRO A 207 0.72 -19.61 -8.15
C PRO A 207 0.29 -18.24 -8.68
N SER A 208 -1.01 -18.00 -8.78
CA SER A 208 -1.66 -16.73 -9.09
C SER A 208 -3.17 -16.85 -8.88
N GLY A 209 -3.87 -15.74 -8.76
CA GLY A 209 -5.33 -15.69 -8.67
C GLY A 209 -5.85 -14.55 -7.80
N THR A 210 -7.16 -14.51 -7.62
CA THR A 210 -7.86 -13.49 -6.83
C THR A 210 -8.84 -14.08 -5.82
N ASN A 211 -8.77 -15.40 -5.59
CA ASN A 211 -9.69 -16.07 -4.68
C ASN A 211 -9.45 -15.59 -3.26
N GLU A 212 -10.53 -15.43 -2.49
CA GLU A 212 -10.44 -15.14 -1.06
C GLU A 212 -9.59 -16.18 -0.33
N ASP A 213 -8.92 -15.77 0.74
CA ASP A 213 -8.04 -16.61 1.55
C ASP A 213 -6.93 -17.35 0.79
N THR A 214 -6.38 -16.71 -0.25
CA THR A 214 -5.22 -17.20 -1.00
C THR A 214 -4.07 -16.21 -1.01
N ALA A 215 -2.83 -16.70 -1.14
CA ALA A 215 -1.64 -15.87 -1.29
C ALA A 215 -0.58 -16.55 -2.20
N VAL A 216 0.29 -15.74 -2.81
CA VAL A 216 1.39 -16.24 -3.66
C VAL A 216 2.64 -16.47 -2.81
N TYR A 217 2.84 -17.69 -2.32
CA TYR A 217 3.99 -18.06 -1.49
C TYR A 217 4.31 -19.57 -1.58
N ASP A 218 5.51 -19.99 -1.15
CA ASP A 218 5.93 -21.41 -1.06
C ASP A 218 5.84 -22.23 -2.36
N HIS A 219 6.01 -21.56 -3.51
CA HIS A 219 6.17 -22.23 -4.81
C HIS A 219 7.64 -22.29 -5.23
N ALA A 220 7.95 -23.15 -6.20
CA ALA A 220 9.29 -23.22 -6.77
C ALA A 220 9.73 -21.85 -7.30
N THR A 221 10.94 -21.40 -6.95
CA THR A 221 11.44 -20.04 -7.27
C THR A 221 11.38 -19.70 -8.77
N ALA A 222 11.50 -20.69 -9.65
CA ALA A 222 11.38 -20.52 -11.10
C ALA A 222 9.95 -20.16 -11.58
N LYS A 223 8.94 -20.25 -10.71
CA LYS A 223 7.58 -19.77 -10.98
C LYS A 223 7.45 -18.26 -10.90
N GLY A 224 8.28 -17.63 -10.08
CA GLY A 224 8.29 -16.18 -9.92
C GLY A 224 7.08 -15.62 -9.19
N PRO A 225 6.99 -14.29 -9.13
CA PRO A 225 5.79 -13.61 -8.68
C PRO A 225 4.67 -13.77 -9.71
N ALA A 226 3.44 -13.56 -9.28
CA ALA A 226 2.30 -13.34 -10.15
C ALA A 226 2.22 -11.87 -10.60
N ASP A 227 1.37 -11.60 -11.58
CA ASP A 227 0.93 -10.23 -11.90
C ASP A 227 0.43 -9.54 -10.62
N ILE A 228 0.70 -8.24 -10.49
CA ILE A 228 0.32 -7.46 -9.28
C ILE A 228 -1.18 -7.51 -8.96
N THR A 229 -2.02 -7.83 -9.96
CA THR A 229 -3.49 -7.94 -9.83
C THR A 229 -3.98 -9.37 -9.59
N LEU A 230 -3.08 -10.35 -9.58
CA LEU A 230 -3.36 -11.78 -9.42
C LEU A 230 -2.51 -12.39 -8.27
N ALA A 231 -2.20 -11.59 -7.25
CA ALA A 231 -1.33 -11.96 -6.14
C ALA A 231 -2.09 -12.51 -4.91
N GLY A 232 -3.26 -13.10 -5.12
CA GLY A 232 -4.07 -13.75 -4.07
C GLY A 232 -5.33 -12.98 -3.69
N GLY A 233 -5.91 -13.34 -2.55
CA GLY A 233 -7.07 -12.68 -1.97
C GLY A 233 -6.75 -11.27 -1.47
N LEU A 234 -7.78 -10.43 -1.37
CA LEU A 234 -7.64 -9.09 -0.81
C LEU A 234 -7.61 -9.11 0.72
N SER A 235 -6.98 -8.11 1.32
CA SER A 235 -7.13 -7.81 2.74
C SER A 235 -8.52 -7.27 3.08
N PRO A 236 -8.88 -7.20 4.36
CA PRO A 236 -10.12 -6.53 4.79
C PRO A 236 -10.22 -5.06 4.33
N TYR A 237 -9.08 -4.38 4.13
CA TYR A 237 -9.03 -3.03 3.55
C TYR A 237 -8.89 -3.01 2.02
N GLY A 238 -8.82 -4.17 1.37
CA GLY A 238 -8.87 -4.29 -0.08
C GLY A 238 -7.51 -4.20 -0.79
N THR A 239 -6.39 -4.30 -0.08
CA THR A 239 -5.03 -4.41 -0.65
C THR A 239 -4.71 -5.85 -1.04
N MET A 240 -3.81 -6.05 -2.00
CA MET A 240 -3.39 -7.36 -2.51
C MET A 240 -1.89 -7.58 -2.31
N GLY A 241 -1.47 -8.83 -2.18
CA GLY A 241 -0.04 -9.20 -2.21
C GLY A 241 0.72 -8.94 -0.91
N GLN A 242 0.12 -8.36 0.12
CA GLN A 242 0.86 -8.07 1.38
C GLN A 242 1.30 -9.33 2.15
N GLY A 243 0.77 -10.51 1.82
CA GLY A 243 1.16 -11.80 2.42
C GLY A 243 2.08 -12.66 1.55
N GLY A 244 2.65 -12.11 0.45
CA GLY A 244 3.46 -12.89 -0.49
C GLY A 244 3.86 -12.10 -1.73
N ASN A 245 4.01 -12.78 -2.87
CA ASN A 245 4.47 -12.24 -4.15
C ASN A 245 5.94 -11.78 -4.15
N VAL A 246 6.27 -10.62 -3.58
CA VAL A 246 7.64 -10.11 -3.42
C VAL A 246 7.86 -9.42 -2.06
N TRP A 247 9.12 -9.22 -1.70
CA TRP A 247 9.57 -8.47 -0.52
C TRP A 247 10.30 -7.19 -0.93
#